data_AF-A0A9P0G402-F1
#
_entry.id   AF-A0A9P0G402-F1
#
_cell.length_a   1.000
_cell.length_b   1.000
_cell.length_c   1.000
_cell.angle_alpha   90.00
_cell.angle_beta   90.00
_cell.angle_gamma   90.00
#
_symmetry.space_group_name_H-M   'P 1'
#
loop_
_entity.id
_entity.type
_entity.pdbx_description
1 polymer ?
#
loop_
_entity_poly.entity_id
_entity_poly.type
_entity_poly.pdbx_seq_one_letter_code
_entity_poly.pdbx_strand_id
1 'polypeptide(L)'
;MNENYSDKQSVPSIPKIQETLVQINDKPKSFLNSKQWIGSFEACLVIDTYYDVPCKIIHVNKGDELSYIVDTLMDHFKKFGSPVMMGGDIDCSSKGIMGIQVVDGDASLLVVVGIFFRL
;
A
#
# COMPACT_ATOMS: atom_id res chain seq x y z
N MET A 1 -0.13 -2.05 -21.01
CA MET A 1 0.13 -3.50 -20.90
C MET A 1 -0.60 -3.96 -19.66
N ASN A 2 -1.80 -4.53 -19.82
CA ASN A 2 -2.61 -5.01 -18.70
C ASN A 2 -2.13 -6.42 -18.35
N GLU A 3 -1.02 -6.51 -17.65
CA GLU A 3 -0.67 -7.75 -16.97
C GLU A 3 -1.56 -7.85 -15.72
N ASN A 4 -2.78 -8.37 -15.92
CA ASN A 4 -3.57 -8.87 -14.82
C ASN A 4 -2.77 -10.06 -14.25
N TYR A 5 -2.02 -9.81 -13.17
CA TYR A 5 -1.41 -10.88 -12.38
C TYR A 5 -2.49 -11.94 -12.15
N SER A 6 -2.21 -13.13 -12.68
CA SER A 6 -3.13 -14.23 -12.95
C SER A 6 -4.34 -14.33 -12.01
N ASP A 7 -5.54 -14.52 -12.58
CA ASP A 7 -6.81 -14.94 -11.95
C ASP A 7 -6.72 -16.19 -11.02
N LYS A 8 -5.52 -16.72 -10.76
CA LYS A 8 -5.28 -17.92 -9.96
C LYS A 8 -5.05 -17.67 -8.47
N GLN A 9 -4.68 -16.46 -8.04
CA GLN A 9 -4.49 -16.17 -6.61
C GLN A 9 -5.56 -15.25 -6.07
N SER A 10 -6.45 -15.84 -5.26
CA SER A 10 -7.46 -15.12 -4.51
C SER A 10 -6.80 -14.10 -3.57
N VAL A 11 -7.50 -12.98 -3.34
CA VAL A 11 -7.12 -12.00 -2.32
C VAL A 11 -7.02 -12.71 -0.97
N PRO A 12 -5.87 -12.65 -0.27
CA PRO A 12 -5.71 -13.35 0.99
C PRO A 12 -6.66 -12.77 2.05
N SER A 13 -7.22 -13.65 2.88
CA SER A 13 -8.00 -13.23 4.04
C SER A 13 -7.10 -12.66 5.14
N ILE A 14 -7.65 -11.90 6.09
CA ILE A 14 -6.90 -11.34 7.22
C ILE A 14 -6.12 -12.44 7.98
N PRO A 15 -6.71 -13.61 8.32
CA PRO A 15 -5.95 -14.69 8.96
C PRO A 15 -4.77 -15.15 8.10
N LYS A 16 -4.94 -15.23 6.78
CA LYS A 16 -3.87 -15.65 5.88
C LYS A 16 -2.72 -14.65 5.85
N ILE A 17 -3.03 -13.35 5.86
CA ILE A 17 -2.05 -12.27 5.96
C ILE A 17 -1.27 -12.38 7.27
N GLN A 18 -1.96 -12.63 8.40
CA GLN A 18 -1.32 -12.81 9.70
C GLN A 18 -0.42 -14.05 9.74
N GLU A 19 -0.88 -15.17 9.19
CA GLU A 19 -0.07 -16.38 9.04
C GLU A 19 1.20 -16.12 8.25
N THR A 20 1.10 -15.42 7.11
CA THR A 20 2.27 -15.08 6.27
C THR A 20 3.30 -14.27 7.06
N LEU A 21 2.87 -13.22 7.78
CA LEU A 21 3.77 -12.37 8.57
C LEU A 21 4.45 -13.14 9.72
N VAL A 22 3.76 -14.12 10.31
CA VAL A 22 4.35 -15.02 11.31
C VAL A 22 5.31 -16.03 10.67
N GLN A 23 4.98 -16.56 9.49
CA GLN A 23 5.81 -17.53 8.77
C GLN A 23 7.16 -16.94 8.33
N ILE A 24 7.18 -15.67 7.93
CA ILE A 24 8.41 -14.96 7.56
C ILE A 24 9.17 -14.38 8.77
N ASN A 25 8.69 -14.64 9.99
CA ASN A 25 9.25 -14.16 11.27
C ASN A 25 9.24 -12.64 11.46
N ASP A 26 8.37 -11.90 10.74
CA ASP A 26 8.17 -10.47 10.98
C ASP A 26 7.37 -10.23 12.27
N LYS A 27 6.37 -11.09 12.55
CA LYS A 27 5.52 -10.99 13.74
C LYS A 27 5.62 -12.24 14.63
N PRO A 28 5.47 -12.09 15.96
CA PRO A 28 5.39 -13.24 16.87
C PRO A 28 4.10 -14.04 16.66
N LYS A 29 4.08 -15.30 17.09
CA LYS A 29 2.88 -16.17 17.00
C LYS A 29 1.64 -15.59 17.68
N SER A 30 1.81 -14.70 18.67
CA SER A 30 0.71 -13.99 19.34
C SER A 30 -0.05 -13.03 18.41
N PHE A 31 0.50 -12.72 17.23
CA PHE A 31 -0.14 -11.88 16.22
C PHE A 31 -1.30 -12.59 15.50
N LEU A 32 -1.31 -13.92 15.46
CA LEU A 32 -2.39 -14.70 14.86
C LEU A 32 -3.72 -14.42 15.57
N ASN A 33 -4.77 -14.15 14.81
CA ASN A 33 -6.11 -13.77 15.29
C ASN A 33 -6.15 -12.46 16.12
N SER A 34 -5.06 -11.69 16.11
CA SER A 34 -5.05 -10.39 16.77
C SER A 34 -5.85 -9.35 15.97
N LYS A 35 -6.11 -8.20 16.60
CA LYS A 35 -6.66 -7.00 15.94
C LYS A 35 -5.59 -5.92 15.76
N GLN A 36 -4.32 -6.32 15.79
CA GLN A 36 -3.21 -5.39 15.62
C GLN A 36 -3.17 -4.87 14.19
N TRP A 37 -2.83 -3.60 14.03
CA TRP A 37 -2.68 -2.96 12.73
C TRP A 37 -1.37 -3.40 12.05
N ILE A 38 -1.36 -3.29 10.72
CA ILE A 38 -0.17 -3.46 9.88
C ILE A 38 0.03 -2.19 9.06
N GLY A 39 1.28 -1.86 8.76
CA GLY A 39 1.65 -0.70 7.97
C GLY A 39 1.99 -1.04 6.52
N SER A 40 2.51 -0.03 5.81
CA SER A 40 2.96 -0.18 4.42
C SER A 40 4.11 -1.19 4.28
N PHE A 41 4.96 -1.34 5.30
CA PHE A 41 6.05 -2.30 5.27
C PHE A 41 5.54 -3.74 5.28
N GLU A 42 4.69 -4.10 6.25
CA GLU A 42 4.10 -5.43 6.31
C GLU A 42 3.24 -5.74 5.07
N ALA A 43 2.54 -4.74 4.52
CA ALA A 43 1.80 -4.91 3.27
C ALA A 43 2.72 -5.28 2.11
N CYS A 44 3.89 -4.64 1.99
CA CYS A 44 4.89 -4.99 0.98
C CYS A 44 5.40 -6.43 1.15
N LEU A 45 5.72 -6.85 2.37
CA LEU A 45 6.18 -8.22 2.65
C LEU A 45 5.15 -9.27 2.24
N VAL A 46 3.87 -9.02 2.50
CA VAL A 46 2.78 -9.92 2.14
C VAL A 46 2.61 -10.00 0.63
N ILE A 47 2.69 -8.86 -0.08
CA ILE A 47 2.59 -8.82 -1.53
C ILE A 47 3.76 -9.55 -2.18
N ASP A 48 4.98 -9.29 -1.72
CA ASP A 48 6.20 -9.93 -2.20
C ASP A 48 6.14 -11.46 -1.97
N THR A 49 5.76 -11.89 -0.77
CA THR A 49 5.68 -13.33 -0.44
C THR A 49 4.56 -14.06 -1.20
N TYR A 50 3.42 -13.42 -1.43
CA TYR A 50 2.25 -14.09 -1.98
C TYR A 50 2.19 -14.00 -3.51
N TYR A 51 2.59 -12.87 -4.09
CA TYR A 51 2.45 -12.59 -5.52
C TYR A 51 3.79 -12.48 -6.26
N ASP A 52 4.93 -12.56 -5.56
CA ASP A 52 6.27 -12.38 -6.12
C ASP A 52 6.42 -11.02 -6.84
N VAL A 53 5.77 -9.99 -6.28
CA VAL A 53 5.76 -8.63 -6.83
C VAL A 53 6.68 -7.73 -6.00
N PRO A 54 7.78 -7.21 -6.58
CA PRO A 54 8.67 -6.31 -5.87
C PRO A 54 7.99 -4.99 -5.57
N CYS A 55 8.03 -4.59 -4.31
CA CYS A 55 7.44 -3.33 -3.83
C CYS A 55 8.54 -2.32 -3.45
N LYS A 56 8.27 -1.03 -3.68
CA LYS A 56 9.16 0.08 -3.29
C LYS A 56 8.47 0.92 -2.22
N ILE A 57 9.14 1.10 -1.08
CA ILE A 57 8.66 1.99 -0.01
C ILE A 57 9.37 3.33 -0.13
N ILE A 58 8.59 4.41 -0.10
CA ILE A 58 9.09 5.79 -0.08
C ILE A 58 8.65 6.40 1.25
N HIS A 59 9.61 6.83 2.06
CA HIS A 59 9.34 7.49 3.34
C HIS A 59 9.24 8.99 3.13
N VAL A 60 8.19 9.60 3.69
CA VAL A 60 7.89 11.02 3.55
C VAL A 60 7.74 11.58 4.95
N ASN A 61 8.66 12.45 5.36
CA ASN A 61 8.69 12.91 6.76
C ASN A 61 7.89 14.19 6.97
N LYS A 62 7.66 14.98 5.90
CA LYS A 62 6.93 16.26 5.95
C LYS A 62 6.05 16.47 4.73
N GLY A 63 4.92 17.15 4.91
CA GLY A 63 3.99 17.50 3.82
C GLY A 63 4.64 18.34 2.71
N ASP A 64 5.65 19.15 3.04
CA ASP A 64 6.38 19.98 2.07
C ASP A 64 7.28 19.16 1.11
N GLU A 65 7.55 17.89 1.45
CA GLU A 65 8.31 16.97 0.59
C GLU A 65 7.44 16.32 -0.51
N LEU A 66 6.13 16.59 -0.50
CA LEU A 66 5.19 16.02 -1.46
C LEU A 66 5.56 16.40 -2.90
N SER A 67 6.07 17.62 -3.11
CA SER A 67 6.53 18.11 -4.42
C SER A 67 7.60 17.22 -5.05
N TYR A 68 8.54 16.69 -4.25
CA TYR A 68 9.59 15.77 -4.74
C TYR A 68 9.06 14.39 -5.09
N ILE A 69 7.90 14.02 -4.52
CA ILE A 69 7.28 12.71 -4.72
C ILE A 69 6.32 12.74 -5.91
N VAL A 70 5.77 13.91 -6.26
CA VAL A 70 4.88 14.09 -7.42
C VAL A 70 5.51 13.50 -8.68
N ASP A 71 6.76 13.83 -9.00
CA ASP A 71 7.45 13.31 -10.18
C ASP A 71 7.58 11.79 -10.12
N THR A 72 7.94 11.25 -8.95
CA THR A 72 8.07 9.80 -8.75
C THR A 72 6.72 9.09 -8.90
N LEU A 73 5.62 9.68 -8.39
CA LEU A 73 4.27 9.14 -8.53
C LEU A 73 3.80 9.21 -9.98
N MET A 74 4.06 10.31 -10.68
CA MET A 74 3.72 10.43 -12.10
C MET A 74 4.42 9.36 -12.92
N ASP A 75 5.72 9.14 -12.70
CA ASP A 75 6.48 8.10 -13.38
C ASP A 75 5.98 6.70 -13.01
N HIS A 76 5.62 6.47 -11.75
CA HIS A 76 5.04 5.21 -11.29
C HIS A 76 3.72 4.90 -12.00
N PHE A 77 2.78 5.86 -12.04
CA PHE A 77 1.49 5.67 -12.71
C PHE A 77 1.63 5.54 -14.23
N LYS A 78 2.61 6.20 -14.86
CA LYS A 78 2.91 6.05 -16.29
C LYS A 78 3.54 4.69 -16.62
N LYS A 79 4.46 4.20 -15.78
CA LYS A 79 5.24 2.99 -16.05
C LYS A 79 4.54 1.71 -15.60
N PHE A 80 4.00 1.71 -14.38
CA PHE A 80 3.40 0.53 -13.75
C PHE A 80 1.87 0.64 -13.69
N GLY A 81 1.35 1.82 -13.34
CA GLY A 81 -0.10 2.05 -13.22
C GLY A 81 -0.76 1.33 -12.04
N SER A 82 0.02 0.78 -11.09
CA SER A 82 -0.51 0.09 -9.92
C SER A 82 -0.92 1.07 -8.81
N PRO A 83 -1.95 0.74 -8.01
CA PRO A 83 -2.31 1.52 -6.82
C PRO A 83 -1.15 1.67 -5.84
N VAL A 84 -1.07 2.82 -5.15
CA VAL A 84 -0.04 3.09 -4.14
C VAL A 84 -0.67 3.15 -2.75
N MET A 85 -0.18 2.36 -1.80
CA MET A 85 -0.61 2.46 -0.39
C MET A 85 0.14 3.59 0.32
N MET A 86 -0.60 4.56 0.84
CA MET A 86 -0.13 5.57 1.77
C MET A 86 -0.44 5.12 3.20
N GLY A 87 0.61 4.84 3.96
CA GLY A 87 0.52 4.55 5.38
C GLY A 87 0.25 5.82 6.18
N GLY A 88 -0.68 5.74 7.12
CA GLY A 88 -0.98 6.83 8.04
C GLY A 88 -0.17 6.72 9.32
N ASP A 89 0.94 7.45 9.41
CA ASP A 89 1.78 7.48 10.62
C ASP A 89 1.07 8.23 11.77
N ILE A 90 0.63 9.47 11.49
CA ILE A 90 0.01 10.34 12.51
C ILE A 90 -1.52 10.19 12.54
N ASP A 91 -2.15 9.92 11.39
CA ASP A 91 -3.61 9.86 11.27
C ASP A 91 -4.18 8.44 11.43
N CYS A 92 -3.31 7.43 11.68
CA CYS A 92 -3.65 6.02 11.84
C CYS A 92 -4.61 5.48 10.75
N SER A 93 -4.55 6.06 9.55
CA SER A 93 -5.50 5.78 8.47
C SER A 93 -4.75 5.38 7.20
N SER A 94 -4.89 4.12 6.80
CA SER A 94 -4.40 3.69 5.50
C SER A 94 -5.26 4.27 4.36
N LYS A 95 -4.59 4.79 3.33
CA LYS A 95 -5.21 5.35 2.14
C LYS A 95 -4.57 4.73 0.90
N GLY A 96 -5.34 4.54 -0.17
CA GLY A 96 -4.86 4.12 -1.48
C GLY A 96 -4.86 5.29 -2.45
N ILE A 97 -3.71 5.63 -3.02
CA ILE A 97 -3.62 6.59 -4.11
C ILE A 97 -3.86 5.83 -5.42
N MET A 98 -4.86 6.27 -6.17
CA MET A 98 -5.25 5.68 -7.46
C MET A 98 -4.85 6.54 -8.65
N GLY A 99 -4.42 7.78 -8.42
CA GLY A 99 -3.99 8.66 -9.48
C GLY A 99 -3.46 9.98 -8.96
N ILE A 100 -2.77 10.68 -9.85
CA ILE A 100 -2.22 12.01 -9.61
C ILE A 100 -2.51 12.88 -10.84
N GLN A 101 -2.89 14.13 -10.59
CA GLN A 101 -3.02 15.15 -11.61
C GLN A 101 -2.21 16.38 -11.18
N VAL A 102 -1.47 16.95 -12.12
CA VAL A 102 -0.71 18.19 -11.89
C VAL A 102 -1.17 19.21 -12.91
N VAL A 103 -1.63 20.38 -12.44
CA VAL A 103 -2.07 21.50 -13.27
C VAL A 103 -1.42 22.77 -12.72
N ASP A 104 -0.73 23.53 -13.55
CA ASP A 104 -0.08 24.80 -13.19
C ASP A 104 0.85 24.77 -11.96
N GLY A 105 1.44 23.59 -11.67
CA GLY A 105 2.33 23.38 -10.52
C GLY A 105 1.62 22.88 -9.26
N ASP A 106 0.28 22.85 -9.25
CA ASP A 106 -0.52 22.28 -8.16
C ASP A 106 -0.80 20.80 -8.40
N ALA A 107 -0.47 19.97 -7.42
CA ALA A 107 -0.67 18.53 -7.46
C ALA A 107 -1.94 18.12 -6.70
N SER A 108 -2.80 17.36 -7.36
CA SER A 108 -4.01 16.75 -6.81
C SER A 108 -3.90 15.23 -6.83
N LEU A 109 -4.28 14.57 -5.73
CA LEU A 109 -4.24 13.11 -5.60
C LEU A 109 -5.65 12.53 -5.57
N LEU A 110 -5.88 11.46 -6.34
CA LEU A 110 -7.08 10.65 -6.21
C LEU A 110 -6.86 9.63 -5.10
N VAL A 111 -7.52 9.84 -3.96
CA VAL A 111 -7.35 9.04 -2.74
C VAL A 111 -8.60 8.22 -2.45
N VAL A 112 -8.40 6.91 -2.26
CA VAL A 112 -9.41 5.94 -1.81
C VAL A 112 -9.13 5.63 -0.34
N VAL A 113 -10.11 5.85 0.53
CA VAL A 113 -9.97 5.61 1.97
C VAL A 113 -10.58 4.24 2.30
N GLY A 114 -9.79 3.36 2.90
CA GLY A 114 -10.22 1.99 3.25
C GLY A 114 -11.14 1.89 4.45
N ILE A 115 -11.38 3.00 5.16
CA ILE A 115 -12.33 3.06 6.28
C ILE A 115 -13.73 3.21 5.71
N PHE A 116 -14.42 2.08 5.50
CA PHE A 116 -15.87 2.05 5.30
C PHE A 116 -16.51 1.58 6.60
N PHE A 117 -16.88 2.51 7.48
CA PHE A 117 -17.77 2.18 8.60
C PHE A 117 -19.16 1.89 8.02
N ARG A 118 -19.52 0.61 7.95
CA ARG A 118 -20.92 0.23 7.92
C ARG A 118 -21.43 0.37 9.35
N LEU A 119 -22.13 1.48 9.61
CA LEU A 119 -23.00 1.62 10.79
C LEU A 119 -24.14 0.59 10.71
#